data_AF-A0A7Y3X4H8-F1
#
_entry.id   AF-A0A7Y3X4H8-F1
#
_cell.length_a   1.000
_cell.length_b   1.000
_cell.length_c   1.000
_cell.angle_alpha   90.00
_cell.angle_beta   90.00
_cell.angle_gamma   90.00
#
_symmetry.space_group_name_H-M   'P 1'
#
loop_
_entity.id
_entity.type
_entity.pdbx_description
1 polymer ?
#
loop_
_entity_poly.entity_id
_entity_poly.type
_entity_poly.pdbx_seq_one_letter_code
_entity_poly.pdbx_strand_id
1 'polypeptide(L)'
;MPLSQIYVVKNRDAGALALPGGKVFISAGAIANANSAASLANVLARQIGHASLSHPMKLVNRTNSTNTKLNWSSYRSDKLRNVEVRV
;
A
#
# COMPACT_ATOMS: atom_id res chain seq x y z
N MET A 1 -10.65 -2.97 -11.50
CA MET A 1 -9.86 -1.74 -11.27
C MET A 1 -10.33 -0.73 -12.30
N PRO A 2 -10.70 0.51 -11.95
CA PRO A 2 -11.08 1.48 -12.97
C PRO A 2 -9.88 1.81 -13.87
N LEU A 3 -10.16 2.34 -15.06
CA LEU A 3 -9.18 2.61 -16.11
C LEU A 3 -8.02 3.47 -15.58
N SER A 4 -6.80 2.98 -15.74
CA SER A 4 -5.59 3.72 -15.40
C SER A 4 -5.43 4.94 -16.33
N GLN A 5 -5.36 6.13 -15.76
CA GLN A 5 -5.11 7.37 -16.50
C GLN A 5 -3.61 7.66 -16.51
N ILE A 6 -3.07 7.93 -17.71
CA ILE A 6 -1.65 8.22 -17.91
C ILE A 6 -1.46 9.72 -18.14
N TYR A 7 -0.56 10.32 -17.36
CA TYR A 7 -0.21 11.73 -17.40
C TYR A 7 1.23 11.88 -17.83
N VAL A 8 1.47 12.70 -18.85
CA VAL A 8 2.83 13.05 -19.29
C VAL A 8 3.26 14.34 -18.60
N VAL A 9 4.36 14.27 -17.86
CA VAL A 9 4.94 15.40 -17.14
C VAL A 9 6.09 15.96 -17.99
N LYS A 10 6.09 17.28 -18.22
CA LYS A 10 7.16 17.97 -18.93
C LYS A 10 8.39 18.11 -18.03
N ASN A 11 9.09 17.01 -17.80
CA ASN A 11 10.38 16.94 -17.11
C ASN A 11 11.39 16.21 -18.01
N ARG A 12 12.65 16.70 -18.05
CA ARG A 12 13.78 16.09 -18.77
C ARG A 12 14.38 14.90 -18.03
N ASP A 13 14.10 14.76 -16.73
CA ASP A 13 14.50 13.59 -15.96
C ASP A 13 13.76 12.33 -16.44
N ALA A 14 14.46 11.20 -16.45
CA ALA A 14 13.85 9.92 -16.76
C ALA A 14 13.22 9.30 -15.51
N GLY A 15 11.88 9.21 -15.47
CA GLY A 15 11.15 8.53 -14.40
C GLY A 15 9.69 8.21 -14.77
N ALA A 16 9.13 7.22 -14.07
CA ALA A 16 7.71 6.90 -14.10
C ALA A 16 7.24 6.47 -12.70
N LEU A 17 6.04 6.90 -12.32
CA LEU A 17 5.46 6.66 -10.99
C LEU A 17 3.97 6.33 -11.13
N ALA A 18 3.52 5.24 -10.50
CA ALA A 18 2.11 4.90 -10.41
C ALA A 18 1.60 5.13 -8.98
N LEU A 19 0.51 5.87 -8.84
CA LEU A 19 -0.13 6.14 -7.55
C LEU A 19 -1.32 5.20 -7.31
N PRO A 20 -1.63 4.86 -6.05
CA PRO A 20 -2.87 4.19 -5.69
C PRO A 20 -4.08 4.96 -6.26
N GLY A 21 -5.06 4.23 -6.78
CA GLY A 21 -6.22 4.83 -7.46
C GLY A 21 -6.07 4.99 -8.98
N GLY A 22 -5.00 4.45 -9.59
CA GLY A 22 -4.92 4.27 -11.04
C GLY A 22 -4.36 5.45 -11.83
N LYS A 23 -3.68 6.40 -11.17
CA LYS A 23 -2.98 7.51 -11.86
C LYS A 23 -1.53 7.11 -12.11
N VAL A 24 -1.09 7.20 -13.36
CA VAL A 24 0.28 6.89 -13.76
C VAL A 24 0.91 8.14 -14.34
N PHE A 25 2.08 8.52 -13.84
CA PHE A 25 2.85 9.66 -14.29
C PHE A 25 4.10 9.18 -15.01
N ILE A 26 4.37 9.74 -16.19
CA ILE A 26 5.58 9.47 -16.97
C ILE A 26 6.23 10.79 -17.35
N SER A 27 7.54 10.91 -17.14
CA SER A 27 8.29 12.09 -17.56
C SER A 27 8.56 12.07 -19.06
N ALA A 28 8.54 13.23 -19.71
CA ALA A 28 8.92 13.37 -21.12
C ALA A 28 10.36 12.88 -21.38
N GLY A 29 11.27 13.06 -20.43
CA GLY A 29 12.62 12.52 -20.46
C GLY A 29 12.68 10.99 -20.43
N ALA A 30 11.73 10.33 -19.75
CA ALA A 30 11.64 8.86 -19.79
C ALA A 30 11.21 8.35 -21.16
N ILE A 31 10.35 9.10 -21.86
CA ILE A 31 9.91 8.76 -23.22
C ILE A 31 11.06 8.99 -24.21
N ALA A 32 11.75 10.13 -24.09
CA ALA A 32 12.86 10.49 -24.96
C ALA A 32 14.10 9.59 -24.78
N ASN A 33 14.36 9.12 -23.56
CA ASN A 33 15.50 8.25 -23.24
C ASN A 33 15.17 6.75 -23.33
N ALA A 34 13.93 6.37 -23.63
CA ALA A 34 13.56 4.97 -23.76
C ALA A 34 14.12 4.38 -25.07
N ASN A 35 15.04 3.42 -24.95
CA ASN A 35 15.61 2.71 -26.09
C ASN A 35 14.60 1.86 -26.87
N SER A 36 13.46 1.52 -26.25
CA SER A 36 12.38 0.79 -26.90
C SER A 36 11.05 0.96 -26.18
N ALA A 37 9.95 0.81 -26.93
CA ALA A 37 8.60 0.76 -26.35
C ALA A 37 8.46 -0.37 -25.31
N ALA A 38 9.16 -1.49 -25.51
CA ALA A 38 9.17 -2.61 -24.59
C ALA A 38 9.84 -2.27 -23.25
N SER A 39 10.96 -1.52 -23.27
CA SER A 39 11.64 -1.07 -22.06
C SER A 39 10.74 -0.14 -21.24
N LEU A 40 10.07 0.79 -21.91
CA LEU A 40 9.13 1.70 -21.27
C LEU A 40 7.92 0.95 -20.68
N ALA A 41 7.35 0.01 -21.43
CA ALA A 41 6.26 -0.83 -20.97
C ALA A 41 6.65 -1.69 -19.76
N ASN A 42 7.87 -2.22 -19.71
CA ASN A 42 8.39 -2.99 -18.57
C ASN A 42 8.44 -2.13 -17.30
N VAL A 43 8.97 -0.90 -17.39
CA VAL A 43 9.00 0.04 -16.26
C VAL A 43 7.59 0.40 -15.81
N LEU A 44 6.70 0.74 -16.73
CA LEU A 44 5.30 1.08 -16.40
C LEU A 44 4.56 -0.09 -15.76
N ALA A 45 4.69 -1.30 -16.31
CA ALA A 45 4.06 -2.50 -15.77
C ALA A 45 4.56 -2.82 -14.36
N ARG A 46 5.86 -2.67 -14.09
CA ARG A 46 6.43 -2.84 -12.74
C ARG A 46 5.82 -1.86 -11.74
N GLN A 47 5.70 -0.58 -12.11
CA GLN A 47 5.14 0.45 -11.23
C GLN A 47 3.65 0.28 -11.02
N ILE A 48 2.88 -0.04 -12.07
CA ILE A 48 1.46 -0.36 -11.97
C ILE A 48 1.25 -1.61 -11.11
N GLY A 49 2.08 -2.63 -11.27
CA GLY A 49 2.10 -3.81 -10.42
C GLY A 49 2.34 -3.44 -8.95
N HIS A 50 3.34 -2.60 -8.67
CA HIS A 50 3.60 -2.09 -7.32
C HIS A 50 2.42 -1.31 -6.72
N ALA A 51 1.79 -0.43 -7.51
CA ALA A 51 0.64 0.36 -7.07
C ALA A 51 -0.62 -0.48 -6.89
N SER A 52 -0.89 -1.43 -7.79
CA SER A 52 -2.06 -2.32 -7.73
C SER A 52 -1.93 -3.37 -6.64
N LEU A 53 -0.73 -3.90 -6.43
CA LEU A 53 -0.47 -4.91 -5.41
C LEU A 53 -0.27 -4.29 -4.03
N SER A 54 0.06 -2.98 -3.97
CA SER A 54 0.25 -2.17 -2.76
C SER A 54 0.63 -3.05 -1.58
N HIS A 55 1.79 -3.68 -1.71
CA HIS A 55 2.37 -4.63 -0.75
C HIS A 55 2.35 -4.11 0.71
N PRO A 56 2.51 -2.80 1.02
CA PRO A 56 2.35 -2.31 2.39
C PRO A 56 0.89 -2.30 2.90
N MET A 57 -0.12 -2.14 2.05
CA MET A 57 -1.52 -2.08 2.48
C MET A 57 -2.10 -3.44 2.85
N LYS A 58 -1.65 -4.53 2.18
CA LYS A 58 -1.97 -5.90 2.64
C LYS A 58 -1.33 -6.22 3.99
N LEU A 59 -0.15 -5.69 4.27
CA LEU A 59 0.52 -5.89 5.54
C LEU A 59 -0.21 -5.13 6.67
N VAL A 60 -0.58 -3.86 6.46
CA VAL A 60 -1.36 -3.07 7.43
C VAL A 60 -2.73 -3.69 7.73
N ASN A 61 -3.44 -4.24 6.73
CA ASN A 61 -4.72 -4.93 6.98
C ASN A 61 -4.55 -6.26 7.73
N ARG A 62 -3.37 -6.91 7.70
CA ARG A 62 -3.10 -8.11 8.49
C ARG A 62 -2.77 -7.80 9.95
N THR A 63 -2.31 -6.59 10.26
CA THR A 63 -1.92 -6.19 11.61
C THR A 63 -3.11 -5.79 12.51
N ASN A 64 -4.31 -5.60 11.96
CA ASN A 64 -5.47 -5.10 12.72
C ASN A 64 -6.46 -6.16 13.22
N SER A 65 -6.20 -7.47 13.02
CA SER A 65 -7.18 -8.52 13.38
C SER A 65 -6.87 -9.33 14.65
N THR A 66 -5.79 -9.07 15.38
CA THR A 66 -5.35 -9.98 16.47
C THR A 66 -5.44 -9.44 17.90
N ASN A 67 -5.92 -8.21 18.17
CA ASN A 67 -5.82 -7.65 19.53
C ASN A 67 -7.08 -7.10 20.22
N THR A 68 -8.29 -7.22 19.65
CA THR A 68 -9.49 -6.62 20.28
C THR A 68 -10.43 -7.61 20.99
N LYS A 69 -10.19 -8.92 20.96
CA LYS A 69 -11.08 -9.90 21.63
C LYS A 69 -10.42 -10.87 22.62
N LEU A 70 -9.10 -10.95 22.71
CA LEU A 70 -8.42 -11.93 23.59
C LEU A 70 -7.98 -11.41 24.96
N ASN A 71 -8.23 -10.14 25.30
CA ASN A 71 -7.87 -9.61 26.63
C ASN A 71 -9.08 -9.20 27.51
N TRP A 72 -10.29 -9.09 26.96
CA TRP A 72 -11.44 -8.65 27.79
C TRP A 72 -11.87 -9.70 28.83
N SER A 73 -11.72 -11.00 28.54
CA SER A 73 -12.04 -12.07 29.49
C SER A 73 -10.99 -12.22 30.59
N SER A 74 -9.70 -12.01 30.29
CA SER A 74 -8.62 -12.12 31.29
C SER A 74 -8.59 -10.91 32.22
N TYR A 75 -8.72 -9.69 31.69
CA TYR A 75 -8.63 -8.45 32.48
C TYR A 75 -9.74 -8.33 33.55
N ARG A 76 -10.93 -8.88 33.28
CA ARG A 76 -12.05 -8.89 34.25
C ARG A 76 -11.93 -10.00 35.29
N SER A 77 -11.26 -11.11 34.97
CA SER A 77 -11.11 -12.25 35.88
C SER A 77 -10.06 -11.99 36.98
N ASP A 78 -9.02 -11.21 36.68
CA ASP A 78 -7.94 -10.92 37.63
C ASP A 78 -8.32 -9.83 38.65
N LYS A 79 -9.20 -8.90 38.26
CA LYS A 79 -9.69 -7.80 39.11
C LYS A 79 -10.80 -8.20 40.09
N LEU A 80 -11.51 -9.30 39.85
CA LEU A 80 -12.59 -9.78 40.72
C LEU A 80 -12.15 -10.88 41.71
N ARG A 81 -10.98 -11.49 41.51
CA ARG A 81 -10.41 -12.51 42.42
C ARG A 81 -9.74 -11.94 43.68
N ASN A 82 -9.54 -10.62 43.75
CA ASN A 82 -8.87 -9.96 44.87
C ASN A 82 -9.81 -9.05 45.68
N VAL A 83 -11.12 -9.24 45.56
CA VAL A 83 -12.14 -8.64 46.43
C VAL A 83 -12.79 -9.77 47.23
N GLU A 84 -11.99 -10.49 48.01
CA GLU A 84 -12.55 -11.24 49.13
C GLU A 84 -13.00 -10.23 50.17
N VAL A 85 -14.31 -10.21 50.39
CA VAL A 85 -14.97 -9.51 51.48
C VAL A 85 -14.41 -10.08 52.77
N ARG A 86 -13.57 -9.31 53.47
CA ARG A 86 -13.30 -9.58 54.89
C ARG A 86 -14.57 -9.24 55.66
N VAL A 87 -15.32 -10.27 56.05
CA VAL A 87 -16.32 -10.21 57.14
C VAL A 87 -15.65 -10.73 58.40
#